data_AF-A0A224Y3K9-F1
#
_entry.id   AF-A0A224Y3K9-F1
#
_cell.length_a   1.000
_cell.length_b   1.000
_cell.length_c   1.000
_cell.angle_alpha   90.00
_cell.angle_beta   90.00
_cell.angle_gamma   90.00
#
_symmetry.space_group_name_H-M   'P 1'
#
loop_
_entity.id
_entity.type
_entity.pdbx_description
1 polymer ?
#
loop_
_entity_poly.entity_id
_entity_poly.type
_entity_poly.pdbx_seq_one_letter_code
_entity_poly.pdbx_strand_id
1 'polypeptide(L)'
;MKTCSVDSLVWRLAILMAHALHMLGGAKAAAHLWHEFSQELRFRWSNSTLIPGVAPGFPDPKTSLLHQKLQMINCCIERRLKRNEEASLSRES
;
A
#
# COMPACT_ATOMS: atom_id res chain seq x y z
N MET A 1 10.73 16.47 -8.92
CA MET A 1 10.47 15.03 -8.67
C MET A 1 9.88 14.90 -7.28
N LYS A 2 8.65 14.40 -7.10
CA LYS A 2 8.05 14.26 -5.76
C LYS A 2 8.67 13.06 -5.05
N THR A 3 9.27 13.28 -3.90
CA THR A 3 9.96 12.25 -3.11
C THR A 3 8.98 11.58 -2.13
N CYS A 4 9.47 10.60 -1.40
CA CYS A 4 8.78 9.99 -0.26
C CYS A 4 9.58 10.31 1.01
N SER A 5 8.94 10.27 2.18
CA SER A 5 9.65 10.42 3.45
C SER A 5 10.64 9.28 3.66
N VAL A 6 11.76 9.60 4.32
CA VAL A 6 12.75 8.60 4.76
C VAL A 6 12.04 7.57 5.64
N ASP A 7 12.42 6.29 5.49
CA ASP A 7 11.81 5.15 6.16
C ASP A 7 10.32 4.90 5.86
N SER A 8 9.73 5.60 4.89
CA SER A 8 8.41 5.22 4.38
C SER A 8 8.45 3.87 3.68
N LEU A 9 7.29 3.23 3.56
CA LEU A 9 7.14 1.98 2.80
C LEU A 9 7.66 2.13 1.36
N VAL A 10 7.41 3.29 0.73
CA VAL A 10 7.86 3.58 -0.64
C VAL A 10 9.37 3.78 -0.70
N TRP A 11 9.96 4.40 0.31
CA TRP A 11 11.43 4.55 0.41
C TRP A 11 12.12 3.19 0.53
N ARG A 12 11.64 2.32 1.44
CA ARG A 12 12.17 0.95 1.59
C ARG A 12 12.00 0.14 0.30
N LEU A 13 10.83 0.23 -0.34
CA LEU A 13 10.58 -0.45 -1.61
C LEU A 13 11.54 0.03 -2.70
N ALA A 14 11.80 1.34 -2.79
CA ALA A 14 12.73 1.88 -3.78
C ALA A 14 14.16 1.34 -3.59
N ILE A 15 14.64 1.25 -2.34
CA ILE A 15 15.94 0.66 -2.03
C ILE A 15 15.98 -0.82 -2.42
N LEU A 16 14.96 -1.59 -2.05
CA LEU A 16 14.89 -3.01 -2.38
C LEU A 16 14.82 -3.23 -3.90
N MET A 17 14.08 -2.40 -4.64
CA MET A 17 14.03 -2.43 -6.10
C MET A 17 15.39 -2.12 -6.72
N ALA A 18 16.10 -1.10 -6.24
CA ALA A 18 17.45 -0.78 -6.71
C ALA A 18 18.42 -1.94 -6.43
N HIS A 19 18.36 -2.51 -5.23
CA HIS A 19 19.19 -3.66 -4.87
C HIS A 19 18.86 -4.89 -5.73
N ALA A 20 17.58 -5.16 -5.99
CA ALA A 20 17.14 -6.24 -6.87
C ALA A 20 17.68 -6.09 -8.30
N LEU A 21 17.67 -4.86 -8.82
CA LEU A 21 18.16 -4.52 -10.15
C LEU A 21 19.69 -4.64 -10.27
N HIS A 22 20.45 -4.27 -9.23
CA HIS A 22 21.90 -4.16 -9.35
C HIS A 22 22.68 -5.34 -8.75
N MET A 23 22.17 -6.01 -7.72
CA MET A 23 22.95 -6.96 -6.92
C MET A 23 22.40 -8.40 -6.90
N LEU A 24 21.12 -8.60 -7.22
CA LEU A 24 20.49 -9.92 -7.11
C LEU A 24 20.35 -10.63 -8.45
N GLY A 25 19.55 -10.09 -9.37
CA GLY A 25 19.19 -10.79 -10.60
C GLY A 25 18.64 -9.89 -11.69
N GLY A 26 18.97 -8.59 -11.64
CA GLY A 26 18.56 -7.64 -12.64
C GLY A 26 17.06 -7.42 -12.68
N ALA A 27 16.55 -7.15 -13.89
CA ALA A 27 15.14 -6.91 -14.14
C ALA A 27 14.24 -8.06 -13.68
N LYS A 28 14.69 -9.32 -13.76
CA LYS A 28 13.91 -10.48 -13.32
C LYS A 28 13.65 -10.46 -11.81
N ALA A 29 14.69 -10.20 -11.01
CA ALA A 29 14.55 -10.10 -9.56
C ALA A 29 13.63 -8.94 -9.16
N ALA A 30 13.78 -7.78 -9.81
CA ALA A 30 12.89 -6.63 -9.59
C ALA A 30 11.43 -6.93 -9.97
N ALA A 31 11.21 -7.67 -11.07
CA ALA A 31 9.88 -8.08 -11.49
C ALA A 31 9.22 -9.02 -10.47
N HIS A 32 9.95 -10.00 -9.93
CA HIS A 32 9.46 -10.87 -8.86
C HIS A 32 9.13 -10.08 -7.61
N LEU A 33 10.02 -9.18 -7.17
CA LEU A 33 9.76 -8.33 -5.99
C LEU A 33 8.49 -7.48 -6.17
N TRP A 34 8.33 -6.85 -7.34
CA TRP A 34 7.14 -6.06 -7.64
C TRP A 34 5.87 -6.91 -7.73
N HIS A 35 5.99 -8.14 -8.24
CA HIS A 35 4.89 -9.10 -8.30
C HIS A 35 4.38 -9.45 -6.90
N GLU A 36 5.28 -9.88 -6.01
CA GLU A 36 4.97 -10.21 -4.61
C GLU A 36 4.37 -9.02 -3.87
N PHE A 37 4.97 -7.83 -4.03
CA PHE A 37 4.43 -6.59 -3.45
C PHE A 37 3.00 -6.32 -3.92
N SER A 38 2.73 -6.47 -5.21
CA SER A 38 1.40 -6.28 -5.78
C SER A 38 0.40 -7.35 -5.33
N GLN A 39 0.84 -8.59 -5.16
CA GLN A 39 0.01 -9.68 -4.64
C GLN A 39 -0.38 -9.43 -3.18
N GLU A 40 0.56 -9.02 -2.33
CA GLU A 40 0.28 -8.67 -0.94
C GLU A 40 -0.72 -7.50 -0.83
N LEU A 41 -0.60 -6.48 -1.69
CA LEU A 41 -1.59 -5.40 -1.75
C LEU A 41 -2.99 -5.89 -2.13
N ARG A 42 -3.09 -6.81 -3.09
CA ARG A 42 -4.38 -7.44 -3.46
C ARG A 42 -4.94 -8.27 -2.31
N PHE A 43 -4.11 -9.05 -1.65
CA PHE A 43 -4.50 -9.85 -0.49
C PHE A 43 -5.08 -8.95 0.61
N ARG A 44 -4.38 -7.87 0.97
CA ARG A 44 -4.83 -6.87 1.95
C ARG A 44 -6.14 -6.21 1.55
N TRP A 45 -6.28 -5.80 0.28
CA TRP A 45 -7.53 -5.23 -0.23
C TRP A 45 -8.72 -6.20 -0.13
N SER A 46 -8.51 -7.47 -0.50
CA SER A 46 -9.55 -8.50 -0.45
C SER A 46 -10.00 -8.80 0.98
N ASN A 47 -9.05 -8.84 1.92
CA ASN A 47 -9.33 -9.11 3.34
C ASN A 47 -9.69 -7.86 4.14
N SER A 48 -9.73 -6.69 3.49
CA SER A 48 -9.95 -5.38 4.15
C SER A 48 -8.94 -5.11 5.28
N THR A 49 -7.69 -5.52 5.09
CA THR A 49 -6.58 -5.28 6.02
C THR A 49 -5.78 -4.06 5.59
N LEU A 50 -5.52 -3.12 6.50
CA LEU A 50 -4.74 -1.92 6.19
C LEU A 50 -3.29 -2.25 5.79
N ILE A 51 -2.74 -1.45 4.88
CA ILE A 51 -1.33 -1.45 4.51
C ILE A 51 -0.52 -0.82 5.66
N PRO A 52 0.49 -1.50 6.20
CA PRO A 52 1.21 -1.03 7.37
C PRO A 52 2.21 0.06 6.97
N GLY A 53 2.43 1.04 7.86
CA GLY A 53 3.34 2.16 7.59
C GLY A 53 2.87 3.12 6.50
N VAL A 54 1.57 3.07 6.15
CA VAL A 54 0.91 4.04 5.27
C VAL A 54 -0.27 4.63 6.06
N ALA A 55 -0.25 5.95 6.26
CA ALA A 55 -1.32 6.61 6.99
C ALA A 55 -2.67 6.42 6.26
N PRO A 56 -3.76 6.12 6.99
CA PRO A 56 -5.10 6.20 6.42
C PRO A 56 -5.51 7.65 6.12
N GLY A 57 -6.59 7.80 5.37
CA GLY A 57 -7.15 9.11 5.02
C GLY A 57 -6.84 9.60 3.62
N PHE A 58 -7.11 10.88 3.37
CA PHE A 58 -7.00 11.46 2.03
C PHE A 58 -5.54 11.51 1.56
N PRO A 59 -5.25 11.22 0.27
CA PRO A 59 -3.88 11.23 -0.23
C PRO A 59 -3.19 12.58 -0.04
N ASP A 60 -1.94 12.57 0.45
CA ASP A 60 -1.15 13.78 0.61
C ASP A 60 -0.54 14.18 -0.76
N PRO A 61 -0.93 15.33 -1.35
CA PRO A 61 -0.44 15.77 -2.65
C PRO A 61 1.07 16.06 -2.68
N LYS A 62 1.72 16.19 -1.51
CA LYS A 62 3.17 16.40 -1.37
C LYS A 62 3.98 15.11 -1.57
N THR A 63 3.36 13.94 -1.43
CA THR A 63 4.04 12.64 -1.55
C THR A 63 4.08 12.13 -3.00
N SER A 64 4.84 11.06 -3.25
CA SER A 64 4.89 10.40 -4.57
C SER A 64 3.53 9.79 -4.95
N LEU A 65 3.26 9.69 -6.25
CA LEU A 65 2.00 9.09 -6.76
C LEU A 65 1.78 7.65 -6.27
N LEU A 66 2.87 6.89 -6.10
CA LEU A 66 2.78 5.54 -5.54
C LEU A 66 2.32 5.59 -4.08
N HIS A 67 2.86 6.50 -3.27
CA HIS A 67 2.42 6.67 -1.88
C HIS A 67 0.95 7.09 -1.80
N GLN A 68 0.53 8.03 -2.65
CA GLN A 68 -0.87 8.48 -2.74
C GLN A 68 -1.83 7.33 -3.09
N LYS A 69 -1.44 6.44 -4.01
CA LYS A 69 -2.22 5.24 -4.33
C LYS A 69 -2.34 4.29 -3.13
N LEU A 70 -1.26 4.09 -2.37
CA LEU A 70 -1.30 3.27 -1.16
C LEU A 70 -2.20 3.89 -0.08
N GLN A 71 -2.13 5.21 0.12
CA GLN A 71 -3.03 5.94 1.03
C GLN A 71 -4.50 5.77 0.62
N MET A 72 -4.79 5.88 -0.67
CA MET A 72 -6.14 5.69 -1.19
C MET A 72 -6.67 4.27 -0.91
N ILE A 73 -5.83 3.24 -1.02
CA ILE A 73 -6.22 1.86 -0.68
C ILE A 73 -6.64 1.79 0.80
N ASN A 74 -5.84 2.32 1.72
CA ASN A 74 -6.20 2.36 3.14
C ASN A 74 -7.51 3.12 3.40
N CYS A 75 -7.68 4.30 2.79
CA CYS A 75 -8.91 5.08 2.92
C CYS A 75 -10.14 4.30 2.44
N CYS A 76 -10.03 3.61 1.30
CA CYS A 76 -11.13 2.81 0.77
C CYS A 76 -11.45 1.59 1.64
N ILE A 77 -10.44 0.96 2.24
CA ILE A 77 -10.61 -0.15 3.19
C ILE A 77 -11.34 0.33 4.44
N GLU A 78 -10.93 1.44 5.06
CA GLU A 78 -11.61 1.98 6.24
C GLU A 78 -13.08 2.32 5.96
N ARG A 79 -13.36 2.95 4.82
CA ARG A 79 -14.73 3.24 4.40
C ARG A 79 -15.55 1.96 4.23
N ARG A 80 -14.94 0.87 3.76
CA ARG A 80 -15.61 -0.43 3.65
C ARG A 80 -15.87 -1.03 5.03
N LEU A 81 -14.89 -1.02 5.92
CA LEU A 81 -15.02 -1.53 7.29
C LEU A 81 -16.12 -0.80 8.05
N LYS A 82 -16.11 0.55 8.01
CA LYS A 82 -17.14 1.38 8.65
C LYS A 82 -18.56 1.05 8.16
N ARG A 83 -18.76 0.91 6.84
CA ARG A 83 -20.07 0.49 6.29
C ARG A 83 -20.48 -0.90 6.74
N ASN A 84 -19.53 -1.83 6.88
CA ASN A 84 -19.82 -3.19 7.32
C ASN A 84 -20.21 -3.22 8.81
N GLU A 85 -19.53 -2.43 9.63
CA GLU A 85 -19.83 -2.26 11.06
C GLU A 85 -21.22 -1.61 11.28
N GLU A 86 -21.53 -0.55 10.54
CA GLU A 86 -22.86 0.08 10.55
C GLU A 86 -23.97 -0.91 10.12
N ALA A 87 -23.68 -1.77 9.13
CA ALA A 87 -24.60 -2.80 8.67
C ALA A 87 -24.77 -3.96 9.66
N SER A 88 -23.76 -4.31 10.46
CA SER A 88 -23.89 -5.33 11.51
C SER A 88 -24.72 -4.82 12.68
N LEU A 89 -24.47 -3.58 13.14
CA LEU A 89 -25.23 -2.95 14.23
C LEU A 89 -26.72 -2.82 13.90
N SER A 90 -27.03 -2.51 12.63
CA SER A 90 -28.41 -2.39 12.14
C SER A 90 -29.18 -3.71 12.11
N ARG A 91 -28.50 -4.87 12.18
CA ARG A 91 -29.13 -6.21 12.20
C ARG A 91 -29.36 -6.74 13.61
N GLU A 92 -28.68 -6.17 14.59
CA GLU A 92 -28.76 -6.54 16.00
C GLU A 92 -29.78 -5.69 16.78
N SER A 93 -30.33 -4.64 16.14
CA SER A 93 -31.38 -3.74 16.68
C SER A 93 -32.76 -4.10 16.13
#